data_AF-A0AAX6GUY6-F1
#
_entry.id   AF-A0AAX6GUY6-F1
#
_cell.length_a   1.000
_cell.length_b   1.000
_cell.length_c   1.000
_cell.angle_alpha   90.00
_cell.angle_beta   90.00
_cell.angle_gamma   90.00
#
_symmetry.space_group_name_H-M   'P 1'
#
loop_
_entity.id
_entity.type
_entity.pdbx_description
1 polymer ?
#
loop_
_entity_poly.entity_id
_entity_poly.type
_entity_poly.pdbx_seq_one_letter_code
_entity_poly.pdbx_strand_id
1 'polypeptide(L)'
;MSTKAEIPHFVDFFKESHWSKKKDDWLDHKCMEKHVELENLRTMCSQPDAIPMSQEEMSIAVLGKKSVYLRGYGVGRKPSNTNTTSRENDGKMIILREELSSLKELNETQQNQLVRQQQQLEAQNEQIAIQQRTLEKFQAALLRCGLLSSDQCGDDSLEGC
;
A
#
# COMPACT_ATOMS: atom_id res chain seq x y z
N MET A 1 -57.40 -13.19 27.02
CA MET A 1 -57.32 -12.55 25.69
C MET A 1 -55.85 -12.19 25.46
N SER A 2 -55.10 -13.05 24.75
CA SER A 2 -53.70 -12.73 24.41
C SER A 2 -53.69 -11.75 23.25
N THR A 3 -53.26 -10.52 23.50
CA THR A 3 -52.94 -9.56 22.45
C THR A 3 -51.79 -10.14 21.62
N LYS A 4 -52.06 -10.44 20.35
CA LYS A 4 -51.05 -10.80 19.36
C LYS A 4 -50.02 -9.66 19.37
N ALA A 5 -48.77 -9.94 19.74
CA ALA A 5 -47.71 -8.94 19.63
C ALA A 5 -47.62 -8.55 18.15
N GLU A 6 -47.93 -7.29 17.85
CA GLU A 6 -47.84 -6.76 16.49
C GLU A 6 -46.36 -6.71 16.10
N ILE A 7 -46.02 -7.33 14.98
CA ILE A 7 -44.65 -7.36 14.48
C ILE A 7 -44.30 -5.93 14.05
N PRO A 8 -43.29 -5.28 14.66
CA PRO A 8 -42.91 -3.92 14.29
C PRO A 8 -42.59 -3.82 12.80
N HIS A 9 -42.91 -2.69 12.20
CA HIS A 9 -42.55 -2.44 10.81
C HIS A 9 -41.02 -2.43 10.66
N PHE A 10 -40.51 -3.07 9.60
CA PHE A 10 -39.08 -3.26 9.37
C PHE A 10 -38.25 -1.97 9.47
N VAL A 11 -38.77 -0.85 8.96
CA VAL A 11 -38.10 0.47 9.01
C VAL A 11 -37.87 0.93 10.46
N ASP A 12 -38.88 0.77 11.31
CA ASP A 12 -38.80 1.18 12.72
C ASP A 12 -37.83 0.24 13.47
N PHE A 13 -37.91 -1.06 13.21
CA PHE A 13 -36.95 -2.04 13.74
C PHE A 13 -35.50 -1.74 13.32
N PHE A 14 -35.29 -1.33 12.06
CA PHE A 14 -33.97 -0.97 11.57
C PHE A 14 -33.40 0.25 12.32
N LYS A 15 -34.23 1.27 12.56
CA LYS A 15 -33.85 2.43 13.38
C LYS A 15 -33.49 2.04 14.80
N GLU A 16 -34.33 1.28 15.47
CA GLU A 16 -34.11 0.88 16.86
C GLU A 16 -32.83 0.06 17.06
N SER A 17 -32.50 -0.80 16.09
CA SER A 17 -31.30 -1.66 16.13
C SER A 17 -30.00 -0.93 15.79
N HIS A 18 -30.06 0.17 15.02
CA HIS A 18 -28.88 0.91 14.56
C HIS A 18 -28.77 2.33 15.14
N TRP A 19 -29.67 2.72 16.04
CA TRP A 19 -29.59 3.95 16.82
C TRP A 19 -28.95 3.69 18.19
N SER A 20 -27.90 4.43 18.50
CA SER A 20 -27.24 4.36 19.80
C SER A 20 -27.93 5.29 20.80
N LYS A 21 -28.71 4.72 21.73
CA LYS A 21 -29.26 5.49 22.86
C LYS A 21 -28.18 6.18 23.72
N LYS A 22 -26.96 5.65 23.71
CA LYS A 22 -25.83 6.22 24.49
C LYS A 22 -25.21 7.43 23.80
N LYS A 23 -25.04 7.38 22.48
CA LYS A 23 -24.45 8.47 21.69
C LYS A 23 -25.49 9.47 21.20
N ASP A 24 -26.77 9.12 21.30
CA ASP A 24 -27.89 9.83 20.69
C ASP A 24 -27.69 10.06 19.18
N ASP A 25 -27.15 9.04 18.51
CA ASP A 25 -26.80 9.09 17.09
C ASP A 25 -26.78 7.67 16.49
N TRP A 26 -26.71 7.59 15.17
CA TRP A 26 -26.51 6.36 14.42
C TRP A 26 -25.21 5.65 14.80
N LEU A 27 -25.22 4.31 14.76
CA LEU A 27 -24.00 3.52 14.99
C LEU A 27 -22.94 3.76 13.91
N ASP A 28 -23.37 4.03 12.68
CA ASP A 28 -22.54 4.30 11.49
C ASP A 28 -23.30 5.25 10.55
N HIS A 29 -22.57 6.12 9.85
CA HIS A 29 -23.15 7.00 8.81
C HIS A 29 -23.91 6.22 7.74
N LYS A 30 -23.43 5.03 7.35
CA LYS A 30 -24.12 4.16 6.39
C LYS A 30 -25.46 3.65 6.88
N CYS A 31 -25.65 3.52 8.20
CA CYS A 31 -26.95 3.15 8.77
C CYS A 31 -27.95 4.28 8.62
N MET A 32 -27.52 5.54 8.81
CA MET A 32 -28.35 6.71 8.55
C MET A 32 -28.81 6.76 7.09
N GLU A 33 -27.87 6.63 6.14
CA GLU A 33 -28.18 6.66 4.70
C GLU A 33 -29.22 5.60 4.32
N LYS A 34 -29.01 4.36 4.77
CA LYS A 34 -29.95 3.25 4.53
C LYS A 34 -31.32 3.47 5.17
N HIS A 35 -31.36 4.06 6.37
CA HIS A 35 -32.63 4.39 6.99
C HIS A 35 -33.39 5.45 6.18
N VAL A 36 -32.71 6.48 5.68
CA VAL A 36 -33.32 7.48 4.80
C VAL A 36 -33.88 6.84 3.53
N GLU A 37 -33.15 5.91 2.93
CA GLU A 37 -33.63 5.17 1.75
C GLU A 37 -34.87 4.31 2.06
N LEU A 38 -34.86 3.62 3.20
CA LEU A 38 -36.01 2.84 3.69
C LEU A 38 -37.26 3.71 3.94
N GLU A 39 -37.09 4.90 4.51
CA GLU A 39 -38.16 5.88 4.73
C GLU A 39 -38.76 6.38 3.42
N ASN A 40 -37.89 6.67 2.45
CA ASN A 40 -38.32 7.08 1.11
C ASN A 40 -39.13 5.97 0.45
N LEU A 41 -38.66 4.71 0.50
CA LEU A 41 -39.42 3.58 -0.04
C LEU A 41 -40.76 3.40 0.66
N ARG A 42 -40.82 3.50 1.99
CA ARG A 42 -42.07 3.43 2.76
C ARG A 42 -43.06 4.50 2.30
N THR A 43 -42.58 5.72 2.11
CA THR A 43 -43.38 6.86 1.65
C THR A 43 -43.90 6.65 0.22
N MET A 44 -43.04 6.13 -0.67
CA MET A 44 -43.41 5.83 -2.06
C MET A 44 -44.47 4.71 -2.11
N CYS A 45 -44.29 3.64 -1.34
CA CYS A 45 -45.23 2.52 -1.30
C CYS A 45 -46.58 2.86 -0.64
N SER A 46 -46.66 3.97 0.10
CA SER A 46 -47.90 4.45 0.71
C SER A 46 -48.74 5.33 -0.22
N GLN A 47 -48.25 5.66 -1.42
CA GLN A 47 -49.00 6.46 -2.40
C GLN A 47 -50.13 5.63 -3.05
N PRO A 48 -51.28 6.24 -3.38
CA PRO A 48 -52.47 5.52 -3.86
C PRO A 48 -52.27 4.76 -5.18
N ASP A 49 -51.35 5.24 -6.03
CA ASP A 49 -51.02 4.61 -7.33
C ASP A 49 -49.74 3.77 -7.28
N ALA A 50 -49.13 3.61 -6.11
CA ALA A 50 -47.89 2.86 -5.97
C ALA A 50 -48.14 1.35 -5.89
N ILE A 51 -47.18 0.58 -6.38
CA ILE A 51 -47.14 -0.87 -6.21
C ILE A 51 -46.83 -1.14 -4.73
N PRO A 52 -47.72 -1.81 -3.98
CA PRO A 52 -47.44 -2.15 -2.59
C PRO A 52 -46.23 -3.08 -2.51
N MET A 53 -45.23 -2.69 -1.72
CA MET A 53 -44.03 -3.50 -1.47
C MET A 53 -44.11 -4.09 -0.07
N SER A 54 -43.83 -5.39 0.06
CA SER A 54 -43.73 -6.04 1.37
C SER A 54 -42.52 -5.55 2.16
N GLN A 55 -42.53 -5.73 3.48
CA GLN A 55 -41.39 -5.39 4.33
C GLN A 55 -40.11 -6.15 3.95
N GLU A 56 -40.24 -7.40 3.49
CA GLU A 56 -39.12 -8.20 3.00
C GLU A 56 -38.54 -7.60 1.71
N GLU A 57 -39.38 -7.24 0.76
CA GLU A 57 -38.94 -6.62 -0.49
C GLU A 57 -38.26 -5.26 -0.26
N MET A 58 -38.79 -4.42 0.64
CA MET A 58 -38.12 -3.19 1.05
C MET A 58 -36.74 -3.46 1.67
N SER A 59 -36.64 -4.49 2.52
CA SER A 59 -35.36 -4.87 3.13
C SER A 59 -34.34 -5.32 2.07
N ILE A 60 -34.79 -6.08 1.07
CA ILE A 60 -33.95 -6.57 -0.02
C ILE A 60 -33.52 -5.41 -0.93
N ALA A 61 -34.41 -4.47 -1.21
CA ALA A 61 -34.13 -3.32 -2.06
C ALA A 61 -32.99 -2.45 -1.47
N VAL A 62 -33.04 -2.16 -0.16
CA VAL A 62 -32.06 -1.26 0.48
C VAL A 62 -30.85 -1.98 1.03
N LEU A 63 -31.05 -3.11 1.71
CA LEU A 63 -29.95 -3.84 2.36
C LEU A 63 -29.30 -4.88 1.46
N GLY A 64 -29.92 -5.18 0.32
CA GLY A 64 -29.52 -6.24 -0.59
C GLY A 64 -29.99 -7.63 -0.15
N LYS A 65 -29.90 -8.59 -1.07
CA LYS A 65 -30.15 -10.00 -0.74
C LYS A 65 -29.03 -10.52 0.15
N LYS A 66 -29.37 -10.92 1.38
CA LYS A 66 -28.41 -11.60 2.25
C LYS A 66 -27.99 -12.93 1.61
N SER A 67 -26.70 -13.16 1.47
CA SER A 67 -26.19 -14.47 1.04
C SER A 67 -26.65 -15.51 2.05
N VAL A 68 -27.44 -16.48 1.59
CA VAL A 68 -27.98 -17.56 2.44
C VAL A 68 -26.85 -18.53 2.84
N TYR A 69 -25.67 -18.43 2.22
CA TYR A 69 -24.58 -19.36 2.51
C TYR A 69 -23.89 -19.08 3.85
N LEU A 70 -24.20 -19.90 4.85
CA LEU A 70 -23.51 -19.92 6.13
C LEU A 70 -22.29 -20.85 6.01
N ARG A 71 -21.11 -20.25 5.76
CA ARG A 71 -19.84 -20.96 5.68
C ARG A 71 -19.59 -21.75 6.97
N GLY A 72 -19.18 -23.02 6.84
CA GLY A 72 -18.95 -23.94 7.96
C GLY A 72 -20.17 -24.74 8.40
N TYR A 73 -21.39 -24.30 8.04
CA TYR A 73 -22.63 -24.99 8.37
C TYR A 73 -23.29 -25.67 7.16
N GLY A 74 -22.82 -25.38 5.93
CA GLY A 74 -23.37 -25.97 4.71
C GLY A 74 -24.80 -25.52 4.37
N VAL A 75 -25.33 -24.52 5.08
CA VAL A 75 -26.69 -24.00 4.88
C VAL A 75 -26.68 -22.96 3.77
N GLY A 76 -27.67 -23.01 2.88
CA GLY A 76 -27.89 -22.06 1.79
C GLY A 76 -27.16 -22.40 0.49
N ARG A 77 -27.53 -21.72 -0.60
CA ARG A 77 -26.84 -21.86 -1.88
C ARG A 77 -25.40 -21.38 -1.74
N LYS A 78 -24.46 -22.32 -1.77
CA LYS A 78 -23.03 -22.02 -1.84
C LYS A 78 -22.81 -21.00 -2.96
N PRO A 79 -22.17 -19.85 -2.69
CA PRO A 79 -21.81 -18.93 -3.75
C PRO A 79 -21.02 -19.73 -4.77
N SER A 80 -21.36 -19.57 -6.05
CA SER A 80 -20.58 -20.18 -7.11
C SER A 80 -19.16 -19.65 -6.94
N ASN A 81 -18.24 -20.51 -6.53
CA ASN A 81 -16.82 -20.25 -6.71
C ASN A 81 -16.58 -20.36 -8.23
N THR A 82 -17.03 -19.38 -9.01
CA THR A 82 -16.36 -19.05 -10.25
C THR A 82 -14.99 -18.52 -9.85
N ASN A 83 -14.09 -19.46 -9.55
CA ASN A 83 -12.67 -19.24 -9.49
C ASN A 83 -12.17 -19.00 -10.93
N THR A 84 -12.63 -17.94 -11.59
CA THR A 84 -11.89 -17.34 -12.71
C THR A 84 -10.54 -16.80 -12.24
N THR A 85 -10.36 -16.65 -10.92
CA THR A 85 -9.12 -16.22 -10.28
C THR A 85 -8.02 -17.28 -10.25
N SER A 86 -8.27 -18.57 -10.48
CA SER A 86 -7.21 -19.60 -10.42
C SER A 86 -6.27 -19.53 -11.63
N ARG A 87 -6.82 -19.43 -12.85
CA ARG A 87 -6.00 -19.34 -14.08
C ARG A 87 -5.32 -17.98 -14.22
N GLU A 88 -5.99 -16.91 -13.75
CA GLU A 88 -5.40 -15.57 -13.70
C GLU A 88 -4.31 -15.43 -12.61
N ASN A 89 -4.42 -16.15 -11.48
CA ASN A 89 -3.34 -16.19 -10.49
C ASN A 89 -2.10 -16.89 -11.04
N ASP A 90 -2.27 -18.01 -11.76
CA ASP A 90 -1.15 -18.76 -12.31
C ASP A 90 -0.35 -17.91 -13.32
N GLY A 91 -1.05 -17.20 -14.22
CA GLY A 91 -0.40 -16.28 -15.16
C GLY A 91 0.32 -15.13 -14.48
N LYS A 92 -0.31 -14.49 -13.48
CA LYS A 92 0.33 -13.41 -12.70
C LYS A 92 1.53 -13.91 -11.90
N MET A 93 1.47 -15.12 -11.36
CA MET A 93 2.55 -15.72 -10.58
C MET A 93 3.76 -16.08 -11.45
N ILE A 94 3.54 -16.48 -12.71
CA ILE A 94 4.61 -16.68 -13.69
C ILE A 94 5.30 -15.35 -14.03
N ILE A 95 4.52 -14.31 -14.36
CA ILE A 95 5.06 -12.97 -14.69
C ILE A 95 5.87 -12.42 -13.51
N LEU A 96 5.33 -12.53 -12.29
CA LEU A 96 6.00 -12.02 -11.09
C LEU A 96 7.32 -12.77 -10.80
N ARG A 97 7.39 -14.07 -11.11
CA ARG A 97 8.64 -14.85 -10.99
C ARG A 97 9.68 -14.41 -12.00
N GLU A 98 9.26 -14.12 -13.23
CA GLU A 98 10.14 -13.64 -14.29
C GLU A 98 10.71 -12.26 -13.95
N GLU A 99 9.86 -11.32 -13.50
CA GLU A 99 10.29 -10.01 -13.02
C GLU A 99 11.30 -10.10 -11.86
N LEU A 100 11.06 -10.99 -10.89
CA LEU A 100 11.99 -11.21 -9.78
C LEU A 100 13.34 -11.76 -10.24
N SER A 101 13.37 -12.65 -11.22
CA SER A 101 14.61 -13.15 -11.81
C SER A 101 15.37 -12.04 -12.53
N SER A 102 14.71 -11.25 -13.37
CA SER A 102 15.35 -10.13 -14.07
C SER A 102 15.90 -9.06 -13.12
N LEU A 103 15.17 -8.75 -12.04
CA LEU A 103 15.65 -7.82 -11.02
C LEU A 103 16.88 -8.35 -10.28
N LYS A 104 16.95 -9.66 -10.03
CA LYS A 104 18.10 -10.29 -9.39
C LYS A 104 19.34 -10.22 -10.28
N GLU A 105 19.21 -10.52 -11.57
CA GLU A 105 20.32 -10.42 -12.54
C GLU A 105 20.81 -8.97 -12.69
N LEU A 106 19.89 -8.00 -12.72
CA LEU A 106 20.26 -6.59 -12.75
C LEU A 106 21.04 -6.18 -11.50
N ASN A 107 20.58 -6.60 -10.32
CA ASN A 107 21.25 -6.30 -9.06
C ASN A 107 22.68 -6.88 -9.03
N GLU A 108 22.83 -8.15 -9.44
CA GLU A 108 24.14 -8.80 -9.53
C GLU A 108 25.08 -8.07 -10.51
N THR A 109 24.54 -7.64 -11.66
CA THR A 109 25.30 -6.87 -12.64
C THR A 109 25.76 -5.52 -12.07
N GLN A 110 24.87 -4.81 -11.36
CA GLN A 110 25.20 -3.54 -10.72
C GLN A 110 26.25 -3.71 -9.62
N GLN A 111 26.14 -4.74 -8.78
CA GLN A 111 27.15 -5.04 -7.76
C GLN A 111 28.52 -5.32 -8.39
N ASN A 112 28.56 -6.14 -9.45
CA ASN A 112 29.80 -6.42 -10.16
C ASN A 112 30.44 -5.17 -10.78
N GLN A 113 29.63 -4.24 -11.30
CA GLN A 113 30.12 -2.97 -11.81
C GLN A 113 30.72 -2.09 -10.71
N LEU A 114 30.06 -1.99 -9.55
CA LEU A 114 30.57 -1.24 -8.39
C LEU A 114 31.90 -1.80 -7.89
N VAL A 115 32.02 -3.13 -7.79
CA VAL A 115 33.29 -3.77 -7.39
C VAL A 115 34.40 -3.45 -8.37
N ARG A 116 34.14 -3.49 -9.68
CA ARG A 116 35.14 -3.13 -10.70
C ARG A 116 35.56 -1.67 -10.62
N GLN A 117 34.61 -0.76 -10.40
CA GLN A 117 34.91 0.67 -10.22
C GLN A 117 35.77 0.91 -8.97
N GLN A 118 35.44 0.24 -7.85
CA GLN A 118 36.21 0.31 -6.62
C GLN A 118 37.66 -0.16 -6.83
N GLN A 119 37.86 -1.29 -7.51
CA GLN A 119 39.20 -1.81 -7.83
C GLN A 119 40.00 -0.84 -8.71
N GLN A 120 39.35 -0.20 -9.69
CA GLN A 120 40.00 0.80 -10.53
C GLN A 120 40.44 2.04 -9.73
N LEU A 121 39.60 2.52 -8.82
CA LEU A 121 39.94 3.64 -7.93
C LEU A 121 41.10 3.29 -7.00
N GLU A 122 41.11 2.10 -6.43
CA GLU A 122 42.21 1.62 -5.60
C GLU A 122 43.53 1.55 -6.37
N ALA A 123 43.51 0.96 -7.58
CA ALA A 123 44.69 0.92 -8.44
C ALA A 123 45.18 2.32 -8.82
N GLN A 124 44.28 3.27 -9.08
CA GLN A 124 44.65 4.66 -9.34
C GLN A 124 45.28 5.32 -8.11
N ASN A 125 44.72 5.12 -6.92
CA ASN A 125 45.25 5.65 -5.67
C ASN A 125 46.64 5.10 -5.36
N GLU A 126 46.89 3.82 -5.61
CA GLU A 126 48.22 3.21 -5.48
C GLU A 126 49.23 3.87 -6.42
N GLN A 127 48.85 4.11 -7.67
CA GLN A 127 49.72 4.77 -8.65
C GLN A 127 50.04 6.20 -8.25
N ILE A 128 49.06 6.96 -7.76
CA ILE A 128 49.27 8.31 -7.23
C ILE A 128 50.25 8.28 -6.05
N ALA A 129 50.09 7.34 -5.12
CA ALA A 129 50.99 7.21 -3.97
C ALA A 129 52.44 6.88 -4.40
N ILE A 130 52.62 6.04 -5.42
CA ILE A 130 53.95 5.73 -5.99
C ILE A 130 54.56 6.98 -6.65
N GLN A 131 53.77 7.73 -7.42
CA GLN A 131 54.22 8.96 -8.05
C GLN A 131 54.66 10.01 -7.01
N GLN A 132 53.87 10.21 -5.96
CA GLN A 132 54.21 11.10 -4.85
C GLN A 132 55.53 10.71 -4.19
N ARG A 133 55.70 9.43 -3.83
CA ARG A 133 56.96 8.93 -3.24
C ARG A 133 58.16 9.14 -4.17
N THR A 134 57.97 8.99 -5.49
CA THR A 134 59.03 9.20 -6.48
C THR A 134 59.41 10.67 -6.58
N LEU A 135 58.41 11.55 -6.58
CA LEU A 135 58.59 13.00 -6.59
C LEU A 135 59.30 13.48 -5.33
N GLU A 136 58.92 13.00 -4.15
CA GLU A 136 59.61 13.29 -2.88
C GLU A 136 61.09 12.87 -2.91
N LYS A 137 61.38 11.67 -3.41
CA LYS A 137 62.76 11.19 -3.57
C LYS A 137 63.57 12.08 -4.51
N PHE A 138 62.94 12.52 -5.61
CA PHE A 138 63.57 13.42 -6.58
C PHE A 138 63.83 14.81 -5.98
N GLN A 139 62.84 15.40 -5.30
CA GLN A 139 62.97 16.66 -4.57
C GLN A 139 64.10 16.59 -3.53
N ALA A 140 64.16 15.51 -2.74
CA ALA A 140 65.23 15.29 -1.77
C ALA A 140 66.61 15.18 -2.43
N ALA A 141 66.71 14.61 -3.64
CA ALA A 141 67.95 14.56 -4.39
C ALA A 141 68.38 15.94 -4.90
N LEU A 142 67.43 16.74 -5.42
CA LEU A 142 67.71 18.11 -5.84
C LEU A 142 68.18 19.00 -4.69
N LEU A 143 67.55 18.88 -3.51
CA LEU A 143 67.98 19.58 -2.29
C LEU A 143 69.41 19.20 -1.90
N ARG A 144 69.77 17.91 -1.92
CA ARG A 144 71.14 17.46 -1.61
C ARG A 144 72.18 17.99 -2.60
N CYS A 145 71.82 18.13 -3.87
CA CYS A 145 72.72 18.67 -4.90
C CYS A 145 72.77 20.20 -4.93
N GLY A 146 72.03 20.90 -4.05
CA GLY A 146 71.97 22.37 -4.02
C GLY A 146 71.24 23.00 -5.21
N LEU A 147 70.40 22.22 -5.92
CA LEU A 147 69.66 22.66 -7.10
C LEU A 147 68.23 23.15 -6.76
N LEU A 148 67.79 23.00 -5.51
CA LEU A 148 66.59 23.60 -4.94
C LEU A 148 66.97 24.35 -3.65
N SER A 149 66.51 25.60 -3.48
CA SER A 149 66.64 26.35 -2.23
C SER A 149 65.48 26.00 -1.28
N SER A 150 65.72 25.93 0.03
CA SER A 150 64.70 25.64 1.06
C SER A 150 63.72 26.81 1.35
N ASP A 151 63.64 27.82 0.50
CA ASP A 151 62.89 29.04 0.82
C ASP A 151 61.45 29.02 0.33
N GLN A 152 60.55 28.96 1.33
CA GLN A 152 59.24 29.63 1.45
C GLN A 152 58.10 29.31 0.46
N CYS A 153 57.02 28.76 1.03
CA CYS A 153 55.61 29.13 0.87
C CYS A 153 54.83 28.26 1.87
N GLY A 154 53.95 28.71 2.76
CA GLY A 154 53.28 29.99 2.97
C GLY A 154 52.03 29.63 3.77
N ASP A 155 51.90 30.16 4.98
CA ASP A 155 50.64 30.16 5.73
C ASP A 155 49.64 31.00 4.94
N ASP A 156 48.90 30.38 4.02
CA ASP A 156 47.67 30.97 3.50
C ASP A 156 46.50 30.36 4.24
N SER A 157 46.10 31.12 5.26
CA SER A 157 44.78 31.10 5.86
C SER A 157 43.69 30.96 4.81
N LEU A 158 42.80 29.99 4.99
CA LEU A 158 41.42 30.09 4.55
C LEU A 158 40.50 29.92 5.76
N GLU A 159 40.42 31.00 6.55
CA GLU A 159 39.15 31.40 7.15
C GLU A 159 38.20 31.84 6.02
N GLY A 160 36.95 31.40 6.04
CA GLY A 160 35.88 32.09 5.30
C GLY A 160 34.71 31.25 4.79
N CYS A 161 33.65 31.23 5.62
CA CYS A 161 32.22 31.03 5.34
C CYS A 161 31.69 29.62 4.98
#